data_AF-B8GG55-F1
#
_entry.id   AF-B8GG55-F1
#
_cell.length_a   1.000
_cell.length_b   1.000
_cell.length_c   1.000
_cell.angle_alpha   90.00
_cell.angle_beta   90.00
_cell.angle_gamma   90.00
#
_symmetry.space_group_name_H-M   'P 1'
#
loop_
_entity.id
_entity.type
_entity.pdbx_description
1 polymer ?
#
loop_
_entity_poly.entity_id
_entity_poly.type
_entity_poly.pdbx_seq_one_letter_code
_entity_poly.pdbx_strand_id
1 'polypeptide(L)'
;MKRAMTPEEFFYHVFESLRRLGPGCTGATWKAWSYLLPVDAQILDMGCGTGAQTRDLAGLSAGTIPAVDTHQPFLDTITAWADREGMSERVRTVNPSMDDLPFETDSSISSGPKVTSGMSNTTIPGQS
;
A
#
# COMPACT_ATOMS: atom_id res chain seq x y z
N MET A 1 3.20 33.70 -12.84
CA MET A 1 3.83 33.49 -11.52
C MET A 1 3.97 32.00 -11.30
N LYS A 2 5.16 31.47 -10.96
CA LYS A 2 5.30 30.08 -10.50
C LYS A 2 4.92 30.04 -9.02
N ARG A 3 3.98 29.16 -8.65
CA ARG A 3 3.59 28.94 -7.25
C ARG A 3 4.80 28.35 -6.50
N ALA A 4 5.09 28.88 -5.31
CA ALA A 4 6.08 28.28 -4.43
C ALA A 4 5.55 26.94 -3.90
N MET A 5 6.43 25.95 -3.87
CA MET A 5 6.14 24.61 -3.36
C MET A 5 5.93 24.67 -1.84
N THR A 6 4.92 23.98 -1.31
CA THR A 6 4.71 23.87 0.13
C THR A 6 5.77 22.96 0.77
N PRO A 7 6.03 23.04 2.08
CA PRO A 7 6.93 22.11 2.76
C PRO A 7 6.56 20.63 2.58
N GLU A 8 5.26 20.34 2.53
CA GLU A 8 4.73 19.00 2.26
C GLU A 8 5.00 18.53 0.82
N GLU A 9 4.73 19.40 -0.16
CA GLU A 9 5.05 19.10 -1.57
C GLU A 9 6.56 18.87 -1.76
N PHE A 10 7.41 19.64 -1.07
CA PHE A 10 8.85 19.46 -1.10
C PHE A 10 9.29 18.15 -0.47
N PHE A 11 8.69 17.78 0.67
CA PHE A 11 8.95 16.51 1.32
C PHE A 11 8.68 15.35 0.34
N TYR A 12 7.46 15.26 -0.21
CA TYR A 12 7.13 14.17 -1.12
C TYR A 12 7.97 14.16 -2.39
N HIS A 13 8.28 15.34 -2.96
CA HIS A 13 9.14 15.44 -4.14
C HIS A 13 10.51 14.78 -3.94
N VAL A 14 11.11 14.92 -2.74
CA VAL A 14 12.38 14.26 -2.41
C VAL A 14 12.20 12.75 -2.27
N PHE A 15 11.17 12.32 -1.55
CA PHE A 15 10.98 10.91 -1.17
C PHE A 15 10.42 10.02 -2.29
N GLU A 16 9.63 10.55 -3.23
CA GLU A 16 9.08 9.81 -4.38
C GLU A 16 10.14 9.14 -5.25
N SER A 17 11.33 9.72 -5.35
CA SER A 17 12.43 9.16 -6.13
C SER A 17 13.19 8.03 -5.42
N LEU A 18 12.93 7.80 -4.13
CA LEU A 18 13.72 6.90 -3.30
C LEU A 18 13.10 5.51 -3.23
N ARG A 19 13.95 4.49 -3.35
CA ARG A 19 13.54 3.09 -3.16
C ARG A 19 13.09 2.80 -1.73
N ARG A 20 13.62 3.48 -0.72
CA ARG A 20 13.28 3.28 0.70
C ARG A 20 13.23 4.63 1.41
N LEU A 21 12.17 4.85 2.19
CA LEU A 21 11.86 6.14 2.80
C LEU A 21 12.28 6.25 4.27
N GLY A 22 12.98 5.23 4.78
CA GLY A 22 13.54 5.16 6.13
C GLY A 22 14.70 4.17 6.20
N PRO A 23 15.36 4.04 7.37
CA PRO A 23 16.41 3.05 7.56
C PRO A 23 15.92 1.63 7.30
N GLY A 24 16.78 0.78 6.73
CA GLY A 24 16.48 -0.64 6.56
C GLY A 24 17.12 -1.26 5.32
N CYS A 25 17.10 -2.59 5.26
CA CYS A 25 17.59 -3.36 4.13
C CYS A 25 16.83 -4.69 4.04
N THR A 26 16.92 -5.36 2.89
CA THR A 26 16.27 -6.66 2.68
C THR A 26 16.69 -7.70 3.73
N GLY A 27 17.97 -7.70 4.15
CA GLY A 27 18.45 -8.59 5.21
C GLY A 27 17.80 -8.38 6.58
N ALA A 28 17.45 -7.12 6.90
CA ALA A 28 16.71 -6.82 8.13
C ALA A 28 15.26 -7.34 8.05
N THR A 29 14.59 -7.15 6.91
CA THR A 29 13.25 -7.71 6.65
C THR A 29 13.26 -9.24 6.78
N TRP A 30 14.23 -9.89 6.16
CA TRP A 30 14.42 -11.34 6.20
C TRP A 30 14.63 -11.87 7.63
N LYS A 31 15.48 -11.18 8.40
CA LYS A 31 15.74 -11.55 9.79
C LYS A 31 14.47 -11.45 10.63
N ALA A 32 13.70 -10.38 10.49
CA ALA A 32 12.42 -10.23 11.19
C ALA A 32 11.43 -11.35 10.82
N TRP A 33 11.30 -11.63 9.52
CA TRP A 33 10.44 -12.71 9.01
C TRP A 33 10.81 -14.09 9.56
N SER A 34 12.10 -14.38 9.70
CA SER A 34 12.59 -15.69 10.18
C SER A 34 12.11 -16.08 11.58
N TYR A 35 11.61 -15.13 12.38
CA TYR A 35 11.05 -15.38 13.70
C TYR A 35 9.54 -15.69 13.69
N LEU A 36 8.88 -15.65 12.54
CA LEU A 36 7.42 -15.81 12.40
C LEU A 36 7.04 -17.21 11.88
N LEU A 37 5.91 -17.75 12.34
CA LEU A 37 5.22 -18.93 11.79
C LEU A 37 3.70 -18.62 11.77
N PRO A 38 2.91 -18.85 10.70
CA PRO A 38 3.21 -19.57 9.44
C PRO A 38 3.39 -18.67 8.18
N VAL A 39 3.86 -19.29 7.09
CA VAL A 39 4.27 -18.67 5.79
C VAL A 39 3.13 -18.06 4.96
N ASP A 40 1.89 -18.34 5.32
CA ASP A 40 0.66 -17.88 4.68
C ASP A 40 -0.04 -16.75 5.46
N ALA A 41 0.67 -16.15 6.42
CA ALA A 41 0.16 -15.03 7.21
C ALA A 41 -0.36 -13.89 6.33
N GLN A 42 -1.51 -13.34 6.72
CA GLN A 42 -2.01 -12.07 6.20
C GLN A 42 -1.19 -10.94 6.84
N ILE A 43 -0.54 -10.12 6.01
CA ILE A 43 0.45 -9.14 6.46
C ILE A 43 -0.04 -7.74 6.14
N LEU A 44 -0.26 -6.91 7.16
CA LEU A 44 -0.53 -5.49 6.97
C LEU A 44 0.79 -4.70 6.98
N ASP A 45 1.12 -4.05 5.87
CA ASP A 45 2.28 -3.15 5.75
C ASP A 45 1.82 -1.69 5.89
N MET A 46 1.92 -1.14 7.11
CA MET A 46 1.49 0.23 7.42
C MET A 46 2.61 1.25 7.19
N GLY A 47 2.29 2.36 6.53
CA GLY A 47 3.29 3.35 6.12
C GLY A 47 4.21 2.79 5.04
N CYS A 48 3.63 2.16 4.02
CA CYS A 48 4.39 1.30 3.11
C CYS A 48 5.36 2.08 2.21
N GLY A 49 5.16 3.40 2.03
CA GLY A 49 5.96 4.20 1.12
C GLY A 49 6.00 3.61 -0.29
N THR A 50 7.11 3.77 -1.00
CA THR A 50 7.30 3.20 -2.36
C THR A 50 7.39 1.66 -2.39
N GLY A 51 7.28 1.00 -1.23
CA GLY A 51 7.01 -0.43 -1.10
C GLY A 51 8.22 -1.36 -1.19
N ALA A 52 9.44 -0.90 -0.89
CA ALA A 52 10.61 -1.79 -0.89
C ALA A 52 10.44 -2.99 0.05
N GLN A 53 9.96 -2.77 1.26
CA GLN A 53 9.67 -3.83 2.22
C GLN A 53 8.43 -4.64 1.84
N THR A 54 7.41 -4.02 1.24
CA THR A 54 6.24 -4.73 0.70
C THR A 54 6.66 -5.79 -0.31
N ARG A 55 7.61 -5.46 -1.19
CA ARG A 55 8.19 -6.38 -2.18
C ARG A 55 9.01 -7.48 -1.53
N ASP A 56 9.84 -7.13 -0.54
CA ASP A 56 10.60 -8.11 0.25
C ASP A 56 9.65 -9.12 0.93
N LEU A 57 8.53 -8.64 1.50
CA LEU A 57 7.50 -9.47 2.14
C LEU A 57 6.74 -10.35 1.14
N ALA A 58 6.41 -9.83 -0.04
CA ALA A 58 5.73 -10.59 -1.10
C ALA A 58 6.56 -11.80 -1.59
N GLY A 59 7.90 -11.67 -1.61
CA GLY A 59 8.80 -12.78 -1.94
C GLY A 59 9.02 -13.78 -0.79
N LEU A 60 8.69 -13.39 0.43
CA LEU A 60 8.88 -14.18 1.65
C LEU A 60 7.64 -14.97 2.10
N SER A 61 6.46 -14.43 1.80
CA SER A 61 5.16 -14.96 2.20
C SER A 61 4.42 -15.56 1.00
N ALA A 62 3.47 -16.46 1.26
CA ALA A 62 2.43 -16.86 0.32
C ALA A 62 1.10 -16.10 0.55
N GLY A 63 0.99 -15.35 1.65
CA GLY A 63 -0.22 -14.63 2.05
C GLY A 63 -0.49 -13.34 1.30
N THR A 64 -1.59 -12.69 1.68
CA THR A 64 -2.02 -11.37 1.18
C THR A 64 -1.35 -10.24 1.94
N ILE A 65 -1.11 -9.13 1.26
CA ILE A 65 -0.41 -7.96 1.79
C ILE A 65 -1.18 -6.69 1.43
N PRO A 66 -2.09 -6.23 2.31
CA PRO A 66 -2.57 -4.86 2.25
C PRO A 66 -1.42 -3.89 2.58
N ALA A 67 -1.10 -3.00 1.64
CA ALA A 67 -0.08 -1.97 1.79
C ALA A 67 -0.77 -0.61 1.97
N VAL A 68 -0.54 0.04 3.11
CA VAL A 68 -1.25 1.24 3.54
C VAL A 68 -0.30 2.42 3.57
N ASP A 69 -0.67 3.50 2.89
CA ASP A 69 0.02 4.79 3.00
C ASP A 69 -0.96 5.92 2.68
N THR A 70 -0.74 7.10 3.26
CA THR A 70 -1.55 8.28 3.00
C THR A 70 -1.20 8.96 1.67
N HIS A 71 -0.02 8.68 1.09
CA HIS A 71 0.43 9.32 -0.14
C HIS A 71 0.18 8.46 -1.38
N GLN A 72 -0.83 8.83 -2.18
CA GLN A 72 -1.25 8.05 -3.36
C GLN A 72 -0.13 7.75 -4.38
N PRO A 73 0.80 8.66 -4.72
CA PRO A 73 1.91 8.36 -5.64
C PRO A 73 2.81 7.19 -5.21
N PHE A 74 2.97 6.98 -3.90
CA PHE A 74 3.67 5.81 -3.38
C PHE A 74 2.90 4.52 -3.66
N LEU A 75 1.59 4.54 -3.45
CA LEU A 75 0.70 3.43 -3.74
C LEU A 75 0.66 3.11 -5.24
N ASP A 76 0.62 4.12 -6.10
CA ASP A 76 0.66 3.93 -7.55
C ASP A 76 1.94 3.19 -7.99
N THR A 77 3.06 3.47 -7.34
CA THR A 77 4.34 2.78 -7.55
C THR A 77 4.28 1.30 -7.16
N ILE A 78 3.53 0.96 -6.10
CA ILE A 78 3.34 -0.43 -5.66
C ILE A 78 2.38 -1.15 -6.61
N THR A 79 1.25 -0.53 -6.96
CA THR A 79 0.24 -1.11 -7.87
C THR A 79 0.84 -1.40 -9.25
N ALA A 80 1.56 -0.44 -9.84
CA ALA A 80 2.22 -0.64 -11.12
C ALA A 80 3.27 -1.76 -11.09
N TRP A 81 3.97 -1.92 -9.96
CA TRP A 81 4.88 -3.06 -9.77
C TRP A 81 4.10 -4.37 -9.64
N ALA A 82 3.03 -4.41 -8.84
CA ALA A 82 2.23 -5.61 -8.61
C ALA A 82 1.59 -6.11 -9.91
N ASP A 83 1.04 -5.21 -10.72
CA ASP A 83 0.46 -5.54 -12.03
C ASP A 83 1.51 -6.13 -12.97
N ARG A 84 2.71 -5.53 -13.00
CA ARG A 84 3.80 -5.97 -13.88
C ARG A 84 4.36 -7.34 -13.48
N GLU A 85 4.39 -7.68 -12.19
CA GLU A 85 4.92 -8.94 -11.67
C GLU A 85 3.83 -10.02 -11.42
N GLY A 86 2.56 -9.72 -11.74
CA GLY A 86 1.44 -10.64 -11.51
C GLY A 86 1.10 -10.85 -10.02
N MET A 87 1.39 -9.87 -9.18
CA MET A 87 1.18 -9.92 -7.72
C MET A 87 -0.13 -9.25 -7.26
N SER A 88 -0.92 -8.68 -8.16
CA SER A 88 -2.08 -7.83 -7.83
C SER A 88 -3.20 -8.55 -7.07
N GLU A 89 -3.29 -9.87 -7.17
CA GLU A 89 -4.23 -10.66 -6.35
C GLU A 89 -3.84 -10.68 -4.87
N ARG A 90 -2.54 -10.58 -4.59
CA ARG A 90 -1.96 -10.74 -3.25
C ARG A 90 -1.58 -9.42 -2.61
N VAL A 91 -1.01 -8.48 -3.37
CA VAL A 91 -0.57 -7.18 -2.86
C VAL A 91 -1.58 -6.12 -3.28
N ARG A 92 -2.26 -5.49 -2.32
CA ARG A 92 -3.29 -4.48 -2.56
C ARG A 92 -2.96 -3.19 -1.83
N THR A 93 -2.97 -2.08 -2.54
CA THR A 93 -2.77 -0.76 -1.92
C THR A 93 -4.06 -0.21 -1.37
N VAL A 94 -3.99 0.44 -0.21
CA VAL A 94 -5.12 1.14 0.41
C VAL A 94 -4.64 2.52 0.86
N ASN A 95 -5.43 3.57 0.64
CA ASN A 95 -5.08 4.95 0.99
C ASN A 95 -5.85 5.52 2.22
N PRO A 96 -5.93 4.83 3.38
CA PRO A 96 -6.48 5.41 4.60
C PRO A 96 -5.40 6.14 5.41
N SER A 97 -5.83 6.99 6.35
CA SER A 97 -4.99 7.37 7.48
C SER A 97 -4.73 6.14 8.37
N MET A 98 -3.58 6.08 9.03
CA MET A 98 -3.32 5.03 10.04
C MET A 98 -4.27 5.14 11.24
N ASP A 99 -4.88 6.32 11.46
CA ASP A 99 -5.86 6.55 12.54
C ASP A 99 -7.27 6.03 12.19
N ASP A 100 -7.53 5.70 10.92
CA ASP A 100 -8.84 5.27 10.42
C ASP A 100 -8.69 4.12 9.42
N LEU A 101 -8.16 3.00 9.92
CA LEU A 101 -7.92 1.82 9.11
C LEU A 101 -9.23 1.05 8.81
N PRO A 102 -9.49 0.66 7.56
CA PRO A 102 -10.69 -0.08 7.16
C PRO A 102 -10.59 -1.58 7.46
N PHE A 103 -9.93 -1.97 8.56
CA PHE A 103 -9.75 -3.35 9.01
C PHE A 103 -10.45 -3.57 10.34
N GLU A 104 -11.13 -4.70 10.52
CA GLU A 104 -11.82 -4.99 11.78
C GLU A 104 -10.82 -5.30 12.90
N THR A 105 -11.12 -4.83 14.11
CA THR A 105 -10.25 -4.94 15.30
C THR A 105 -10.06 -6.38 15.76
N ASP A 106 -10.89 -7.32 15.30
CA ASP A 106 -10.85 -8.73 15.67
C ASP A 106 -10.33 -9.61 14.52
N SER A 107 -8.99 -9.63 14.41
CA SER A 107 -8.11 -10.76 14.06
C SER A 107 -8.43 -11.74 12.91
N SER A 108 -9.34 -11.42 11.99
CA SER A 108 -9.33 -12.06 10.66
C SER A 108 -9.40 -10.99 9.57
N ILE A 109 -8.31 -10.81 8.79
CA ILE A 109 -8.31 -10.02 7.55
C ILE A 109 -9.06 -10.83 6.45
N SER A 110 -10.19 -11.44 6.82
CA SER A 110 -11.09 -12.22 5.99
C SER A 110 -11.90 -11.31 5.07
N SER A 111 -12.29 -10.14 5.57
CA SER A 111 -12.83 -9.08 4.75
C SER A 111 -11.68 -8.22 4.24
N GLY A 112 -11.51 -8.17 2.92
CA GLY A 112 -10.73 -7.10 2.29
C GLY A 112 -11.23 -5.72 2.75
N PRO A 113 -10.53 -4.62 2.39
CA PRO A 113 -10.94 -3.27 2.80
C PRO A 113 -12.44 -3.07 2.55
N LYS A 114 -13.16 -2.54 3.54
CA LYS A 114 -14.58 -2.17 3.38
C LYS A 114 -14.67 -1.24 2.17
N VAL A 115 -15.13 -1.78 1.03
CA VAL A 115 -15.44 -0.98 -0.16
C VAL A 115 -16.66 -0.15 0.22
N THR A 116 -16.42 1.07 0.72
CA THR A 116 -17.48 2.07 0.78
C THR A 116 -17.78 2.44 -0.66
N SER A 117 -18.88 1.92 -1.19
CA SER A 117 -19.41 2.27 -2.50
C SER A 117 -19.73 3.77 -2.52
N GLY A 118 -18.77 4.59 -2.91
CA GLY A 118 -19.03 5.96 -3.34
C GLY A 118 -19.86 5.88 -4.61
N MET A 119 -21.14 6.15 -4.50
CA MET A 119 -22.08 6.25 -5.62
C MET A 119 -21.53 7.22 -6.67
N SER A 120 -21.10 6.72 -7.83
CA SER A 120 -20.88 7.54 -9.01
C SER A 120 -22.24 7.92 -9.59
N ASN A 121 -22.66 9.15 -9.33
CA ASN A 121 -23.83 9.73 -9.97
C ASN A 121 -23.42 10.20 -11.38
N THR A 122 -23.48 9.29 -12.36
CA THR A 122 -23.34 9.64 -13.78
C THR A 122 -24.71 9.51 -14.44
N THR A 123 -25.42 10.62 -14.54
CA THR A 123 -26.57 10.78 -15.44
C THR A 123 -26.11 10.54 -16.87
N ILE A 124 -26.66 9.52 -17.53
CA ILE A 124 -26.54 9.34 -18.98
C ILE A 124 -27.65 10.17 -19.64
N PRO A 125 -27.34 11.15 -20.51
CA PRO A 125 -28.36 11.84 -21.29
C PRO A 125 -28.80 10.99 -22.48
N GLY A 126 -30.11 10.84 -22.64
CA GLY A 126 -30.75 10.43 -23.90
C GLY A 126 -31.14 8.96 -24.01
N GLN A 127 -32.39 8.66 -23.66
CA GLN A 127 -33.15 7.61 -24.35
C GLN A 127 -34.50 8.21 -24.80
N SER A 128 -34.73 8.10 -26.11
CA SER A 128 -35.89 8.47 -26.95
C SER A 128 -36.44 9.89 -26.86
#